data_AF-A0A1G4K5Q2-F1
#
_entry.id   AF-A0A1G4K5Q2-F1
#
_cell.length_a   1.000
_cell.length_b   1.000
_cell.length_c   1.000
_cell.angle_alpha   90.00
_cell.angle_beta   90.00
_cell.angle_gamma   90.00
#
_symmetry.space_group_name_H-M   'P 1'
#
loop_
_entity.id
_entity.type
_entity.pdbx_description
1 polymer ?
#
loop_
_entity_poly.entity_id
_entity_poly.type
_entity_poly.pdbx_seq_one_letter_code
_entity_poly.pdbx_strand_id
1 'polypeptide(L)'
;MSSEEGTKDIKFLTFNTWGLKYVSKFREQRLKAIAEKLGGKSNALALHGLSTAHSGVDDYDIVVLQEIWCKSDWDYIERKCQHKYPYRRLFYSGILAGPGLAILSKIPIESTFLYRFPINGRPSAFFRGDWYVGKSVAVTLLRPSSADGYPMAILNSHMHAPYAATGDAAYYCHRSCQAWDLSKLANLYKLAGYAVVIVGDLNSKPGTLPHKFLTKETGFVDSWEQLHGEQDLAHIAKLEPLRQIEYGGTTCDSIMNTWRSMRQPDEACRLDYALIDPSRLETVQACVKFTERIPEIGSFSDHFAYNCTLRLRPRNVNSHTHEETNRATIVERLEIYEDMLRVLGHYKKVANWQKMWRGTHFWLSVLCILVVHIAITFTSNRAGWSSVFWAFFLTVVVATGLIDGLISFLFGRSEVRALEEVKLEVLDAKLHAYRLLEHKI
;
A
#
# COMPACT_ATOMS: atom_id res chain seq x y z
N MET A 1 -31.47 -20.95 29.91
CA MET A 1 -31.32 -19.54 29.49
C MET A 1 -29.98 -19.43 28.79
N SER A 2 -29.95 -19.74 27.49
CA SER A 2 -28.76 -19.50 26.65
C SER A 2 -28.73 -18.02 26.33
N SER A 3 -27.78 -17.29 26.90
CA SER A 3 -27.46 -15.95 26.43
C SER A 3 -27.01 -16.06 24.98
N GLU A 4 -27.83 -15.57 24.05
CA GLU A 4 -27.36 -15.18 22.72
C GLU A 4 -26.29 -14.10 22.93
N GLU A 5 -25.02 -14.49 23.04
CA GLU A 5 -23.92 -13.57 22.83
C GLU A 5 -23.98 -13.14 21.36
N GLY A 6 -24.67 -12.03 21.11
CA GLY A 6 -24.78 -11.44 19.78
C GLY A 6 -23.41 -11.31 19.14
N THR A 7 -23.33 -11.61 17.84
CA THR A 7 -22.10 -11.46 17.05
C THR A 7 -21.55 -10.05 17.23
N LYS A 8 -20.34 -9.95 17.78
CA LYS A 8 -19.74 -8.66 18.12
C LYS A 8 -19.27 -7.96 16.85
N ASP A 9 -19.82 -6.78 16.60
CA ASP A 9 -19.38 -5.87 15.56
C ASP A 9 -17.98 -5.31 15.90
N ILE A 10 -17.10 -5.26 14.91
CA ILE A 10 -15.71 -4.83 15.07
C ILE A 10 -15.51 -3.56 14.25
N LYS A 11 -15.10 -2.48 14.92
CA LYS A 11 -14.88 -1.17 14.30
C LYS A 11 -13.43 -1.02 13.85
N PHE A 12 -13.24 -0.83 12.55
CA PHE A 12 -11.95 -0.68 11.89
C PHE A 12 -11.72 0.76 11.42
N LEU A 13 -10.52 1.25 11.64
CA LEU A 13 -10.02 2.46 11.02
C LEU A 13 -8.72 2.16 10.26
N THR A 14 -8.61 2.63 9.03
CA THR A 14 -7.34 2.74 8.31
C THR A 14 -7.00 4.18 8.02
N PHE A 15 -5.73 4.55 8.18
CA PHE A 15 -5.32 5.92 7.97
C PHE A 15 -3.86 6.06 7.50
N ASN A 16 -3.68 6.57 6.27
CA ASN A 16 -2.41 7.14 5.84
C ASN A 16 -2.20 8.49 6.55
N THR A 17 -1.15 8.58 7.36
CA THR A 17 -0.89 9.70 8.27
C THR A 17 0.01 10.79 7.69
N TRP A 18 0.56 10.57 6.49
CA TRP A 18 1.47 11.50 5.82
C TRP A 18 2.62 11.97 6.72
N GLY A 19 3.36 11.03 7.31
CA GLY A 19 4.37 11.30 8.33
C GLY A 19 5.78 11.56 7.78
N LEU A 20 5.96 11.95 6.51
CA LEU A 20 7.29 11.99 5.88
C LEU A 20 8.21 13.00 6.58
N LYS A 21 9.42 12.54 6.93
CA LYS A 21 10.43 13.40 7.57
C LYS A 21 10.89 14.48 6.59
N TYR A 22 10.87 15.74 7.01
CA TYR A 22 11.24 16.93 6.25
C TYR A 22 10.35 17.34 5.07
N VAL A 23 9.45 16.47 4.58
CA VAL A 23 8.54 16.77 3.46
C VAL A 23 7.15 17.18 3.97
N SER A 24 6.59 16.42 4.91
CA SER A 24 5.22 16.65 5.35
C SER A 24 5.12 17.87 6.28
N LYS A 25 4.22 18.80 5.92
CA LYS A 25 3.99 20.03 6.69
C LYS A 25 3.39 19.71 8.06
N PHE A 26 3.83 20.44 9.09
CA PHE A 26 3.38 20.29 10.48
C PHE A 26 3.34 18.84 10.99
N ARG A 27 4.29 18.01 10.53
CA ARG A 27 4.30 16.56 10.80
C ARG A 27 4.07 16.26 12.28
N GLU A 28 4.89 16.82 13.16
CA GLU A 28 4.82 16.49 14.60
C GLU A 28 3.48 16.91 15.22
N GLN A 29 2.97 18.09 14.88
CA GLN A 29 1.70 18.57 15.39
C GLN A 29 0.54 17.70 14.91
N ARG A 30 0.52 17.35 13.62
CA ARG A 30 -0.50 16.47 13.04
C ARG A 30 -0.46 15.07 13.66
N LEU A 31 0.70 14.43 13.72
CA LEU A 31 0.84 13.07 14.28
C LEU A 31 0.49 13.03 15.77
N LYS A 32 0.82 14.09 16.54
CA LYS A 32 0.35 14.25 17.94
C LYS A 32 -1.17 14.40 18.03
N ALA A 33 -1.78 15.19 17.15
CA ALA A 33 -3.23 15.36 17.11
C ALA A 33 -3.94 14.04 16.74
N ILE A 34 -3.40 13.28 15.78
CA ILE A 34 -3.87 11.92 15.43
C ILE A 34 -3.82 11.03 16.67
N ALA A 35 -2.68 11.00 17.38
CA ALA A 35 -2.51 10.21 18.59
C ALA A 35 -3.50 10.57 19.71
N GLU A 36 -3.74 11.87 19.92
CA GLU A 36 -4.66 12.36 20.94
C GLU A 36 -6.10 11.99 20.60
N LYS A 37 -6.50 12.17 19.34
CA LYS A 37 -7.84 11.82 18.87
C LYS A 37 -8.10 10.33 18.98
N LEU A 38 -7.18 9.48 18.54
CA LEU A 38 -7.25 8.03 18.73
C LEU A 38 -7.26 7.65 20.22
N GLY A 39 -6.53 8.39 21.05
CA GLY A 39 -6.54 8.30 22.51
C GLY A 39 -7.79 8.86 23.20
N GLY A 40 -8.82 9.28 22.46
CA GLY A 40 -10.10 9.76 23.00
C GLY A 40 -10.15 11.25 23.37
N LYS A 41 -9.18 12.07 22.96
CA LYS A 41 -9.17 13.52 23.16
C LYS A 41 -9.09 14.25 21.83
N SER A 42 -10.04 15.12 21.51
CA SER A 42 -10.02 15.88 20.25
C SER A 42 -10.48 17.32 20.46
N ASN A 43 -9.69 18.26 19.96
CA ASN A 43 -10.04 19.68 19.84
C ASN A 43 -10.28 20.09 18.38
N ALA A 44 -10.53 19.13 17.50
CA ALA A 44 -10.67 19.37 16.08
C ALA A 44 -12.02 20.05 15.73
N LEU A 45 -11.98 20.89 14.69
CA LEU A 45 -13.12 21.65 14.21
C LEU A 45 -13.79 20.91 13.05
N ALA A 46 -15.08 20.61 13.21
CA ALA A 46 -15.86 19.89 12.20
C ALA A 46 -15.84 20.59 10.83
N LEU A 47 -15.84 19.80 9.76
CA LEU A 47 -15.95 20.33 8.41
C LEU A 47 -17.41 20.74 8.15
N HIS A 48 -17.63 22.03 7.87
CA HIS A 48 -18.97 22.58 7.67
C HIS A 48 -19.70 21.87 6.50
N GLY A 49 -20.93 21.44 6.76
CA GLY A 49 -21.80 20.82 5.75
C GLY A 49 -21.77 19.29 5.70
N LEU A 50 -20.73 18.63 6.24
CA LEU A 50 -20.72 17.16 6.33
C LEU A 50 -21.72 16.71 7.39
N SER A 51 -22.56 15.73 7.04
CA SER A 51 -23.56 15.17 7.97
C SER A 51 -22.93 14.71 9.28
N THR A 52 -23.59 15.01 10.41
CA THR A 52 -23.20 14.53 11.75
C THR A 52 -23.27 13.00 11.86
N ALA A 53 -23.88 12.30 10.89
CA ALA A 53 -23.81 10.83 10.78
C ALA A 53 -22.36 10.31 10.65
N HIS A 54 -21.43 11.13 10.15
CA HIS A 54 -20.01 10.80 10.07
C HIS A 54 -19.21 11.20 11.33
N SER A 55 -19.86 11.83 12.32
CA SER A 55 -19.24 12.32 13.57
C SER A 55 -19.52 11.43 14.80
N GLY A 56 -19.74 10.12 14.58
CA GLY A 56 -19.76 9.15 15.70
C GLY A 56 -18.44 9.15 16.50
N VAL A 57 -18.51 8.78 17.78
CA VAL A 57 -17.36 8.68 18.69
C VAL A 57 -16.23 7.88 18.05
N ASP A 58 -15.02 8.45 18.05
CA ASP A 58 -13.79 7.82 17.54
C ASP A 58 -13.33 6.68 18.46
N ASP A 59 -14.13 5.61 18.51
CA ASP A 59 -13.89 4.42 19.29
C ASP A 59 -13.82 3.17 18.40
N TYR A 60 -12.60 2.93 17.91
CA TYR A 60 -12.27 1.82 17.02
C TYR A 60 -11.73 0.64 17.83
N ASP A 61 -11.99 -0.59 17.39
CA ASP A 61 -11.41 -1.81 17.97
C ASP A 61 -10.04 -2.11 17.39
N ILE A 62 -9.87 -1.84 16.09
CA ILE A 62 -8.61 -2.01 15.35
C ILE A 62 -8.34 -0.75 14.54
N VAL A 63 -7.14 -0.20 14.70
CA VAL A 63 -6.64 0.93 13.91
C VAL A 63 -5.37 0.49 13.21
N VAL A 64 -5.35 0.57 11.89
CA VAL A 64 -4.16 0.33 11.08
C VAL A 64 -3.68 1.64 10.47
N LEU A 65 -2.39 1.92 10.63
CA LEU A 65 -1.79 3.17 10.21
C LEU A 65 -0.77 2.91 9.10
N GLN A 66 -0.70 3.84 8.16
CA GLN A 66 0.34 3.90 7.14
C GLN A 66 1.11 5.22 7.28
N GLU A 67 2.31 5.27 6.71
CA GLU A 67 3.21 6.42 6.73
C GLU A 67 3.72 6.87 8.11
N ILE A 68 3.81 5.95 9.06
CA ILE A 68 4.51 6.16 10.33
C ILE A 68 6.02 5.95 10.13
N TRP A 69 6.70 6.96 9.60
CA TRP A 69 8.12 6.85 9.22
C TRP A 69 9.11 7.14 10.36
N CYS A 70 8.72 7.95 11.35
CA CYS A 70 9.60 8.34 12.45
C CYS A 70 9.26 7.60 13.74
N LYS A 71 10.27 6.99 14.38
CA LYS A 71 10.12 6.28 15.67
C LYS A 71 9.54 7.19 16.77
N SER A 72 9.95 8.46 16.82
CA SER A 72 9.41 9.44 17.77
C SER A 72 7.90 9.68 17.63
N ASP A 73 7.39 9.65 16.40
CA ASP A 73 5.96 9.84 16.13
C ASP A 73 5.18 8.59 16.60
N TRP A 74 5.72 7.39 16.32
CA TRP A 74 5.17 6.14 16.84
C TRP A 74 5.17 6.10 18.38
N ASP A 75 6.28 6.45 19.04
CA ASP A 75 6.40 6.41 20.49
C ASP A 75 5.38 7.34 21.17
N TYR A 76 5.07 8.48 20.53
CA TYR A 76 4.01 9.36 20.99
C TYR A 76 2.62 8.72 20.82
N ILE A 77 2.33 8.16 19.64
CA ILE A 77 1.08 7.45 19.35
C ILE A 77 0.85 6.32 20.34
N GLU A 78 1.85 5.45 20.51
CA GLU A 78 1.79 4.30 21.42
C GLU A 78 1.46 4.75 22.84
N ARG A 79 2.21 5.71 23.38
CA ARG A 79 2.02 6.21 24.75
C ARG A 79 0.65 6.84 24.97
N LYS A 80 0.12 7.57 23.98
CA LYS A 80 -1.22 8.20 24.11
C LYS A 80 -2.34 7.18 23.96
N CYS A 81 -2.16 6.17 23.11
CA CYS A 81 -3.18 5.18 22.78
C CYS A 81 -3.19 3.96 23.73
N GLN A 82 -2.14 3.75 24.54
CA GLN A 82 -1.96 2.51 25.30
C GLN A 82 -3.09 2.14 26.26
N HIS A 83 -3.75 3.14 26.86
CA HIS A 83 -4.85 2.93 27.80
C HIS A 83 -6.12 2.38 27.13
N LYS A 84 -6.24 2.56 25.81
CA LYS A 84 -7.38 2.15 25.00
C LYS A 84 -7.07 0.93 24.13
N TYR A 85 -5.86 0.85 23.61
CA TYR A 85 -5.38 -0.21 22.72
C TYR A 85 -4.26 -0.98 23.40
N PRO A 86 -4.53 -2.03 24.19
CA PRO A 86 -3.51 -2.82 24.89
C PRO A 86 -2.49 -3.49 23.96
N TYR A 87 -2.87 -3.82 22.73
CA TYR A 87 -2.01 -4.51 21.76
C TYR A 87 -1.61 -3.55 20.64
N ARG A 88 -0.32 -3.29 20.50
CA ARG A 88 0.20 -2.23 19.63
C ARG A 88 1.48 -2.71 18.96
N ARG A 89 1.71 -2.34 17.71
CA ARG A 89 2.93 -2.72 16.99
C ARG A 89 3.27 -1.78 15.85
N LEU A 90 4.54 -1.40 15.77
CA LEU A 90 5.17 -0.83 14.58
C LEU A 90 5.92 -1.94 13.82
N PHE A 91 5.85 -1.93 12.49
CA PHE A 91 6.56 -2.91 11.65
C PHE A 91 7.83 -2.30 11.05
N TYR A 92 8.87 -3.13 10.87
CA TYR A 92 10.21 -2.71 10.43
C TYR A 92 10.65 -3.49 9.20
N SER A 93 11.19 -2.80 8.20
CA SER A 93 11.67 -3.33 6.91
C SER A 93 12.57 -2.30 6.23
N GLY A 94 12.99 -2.58 5.00
CA GLY A 94 13.75 -1.63 4.19
C GLY A 94 15.11 -1.26 4.79
N ILE A 95 15.64 -0.14 4.33
CA ILE A 95 17.00 0.34 4.63
C ILE A 95 16.97 1.54 5.57
N LEU A 96 16.00 2.46 5.39
CA LEU A 96 16.01 3.76 6.09
C LEU A 96 14.98 3.87 7.23
N ALA A 97 13.71 3.56 6.98
CA ALA A 97 12.63 3.93 7.91
C ALA A 97 11.58 2.83 8.21
N GLY A 98 11.64 1.67 7.54
CA GLY A 98 10.54 0.70 7.61
C GLY A 98 9.40 1.03 6.65
N PRO A 99 8.40 0.13 6.52
CA PRO A 99 7.30 0.27 5.56
C PRO A 99 6.25 1.31 5.99
N GLY A 100 6.45 1.96 7.14
CA GLY A 100 5.53 2.94 7.69
C GLY A 100 4.23 2.35 8.25
N LEU A 101 4.19 1.04 8.50
CA LEU A 101 2.97 0.33 8.90
C LEU A 101 2.92 0.15 10.41
N ALA A 102 1.75 0.40 11.00
CA ALA A 102 1.49 0.14 12.41
C ALA A 102 0.07 -0.36 12.66
N ILE A 103 -0.15 -0.97 13.83
CA ILE A 103 -1.46 -1.38 14.31
C ILE A 103 -1.65 -1.03 15.79
N LEU A 104 -2.85 -0.57 16.13
CA LEU A 104 -3.37 -0.45 17.50
C LEU A 104 -4.62 -1.32 17.59
N SER A 105 -4.70 -2.20 18.58
CA SER A 105 -5.78 -3.19 18.70
C SER A 105 -6.24 -3.33 20.15
N LYS A 106 -7.56 -3.38 20.32
CA LYS A 106 -8.22 -3.85 21.55
C LYS A 106 -8.23 -5.37 21.64
N ILE A 107 -8.18 -6.04 20.49
CA ILE A 107 -8.23 -7.49 20.37
C ILE A 107 -6.81 -8.06 20.50
N PRO A 108 -6.59 -9.12 21.31
CA PRO A 108 -5.29 -9.74 21.47
C PRO A 108 -4.65 -10.16 20.15
N ILE A 109 -3.39 -9.75 19.96
CA ILE A 109 -2.55 -10.22 18.85
C ILE A 109 -2.00 -11.59 19.22
N GLU A 110 -2.30 -12.59 18.40
CA GLU A 110 -1.77 -13.93 18.55
C GLU A 110 -0.39 -14.03 17.92
N SER A 111 -0.27 -13.60 16.67
CA SER A 111 1.00 -13.59 15.96
C SER A 111 0.99 -12.55 14.84
N THR A 112 2.17 -12.32 14.29
CA THR A 112 2.39 -11.30 13.25
C THR A 112 3.45 -11.78 12.27
N PHE A 113 3.29 -11.39 11.01
CA PHE A 113 4.25 -11.65 9.96
C PHE A 113 4.38 -10.42 9.07
N LEU A 114 5.58 -10.15 8.55
CA LEU A 114 5.80 -9.04 7.63
C LEU A 114 6.41 -9.59 6.34
N TYR A 115 5.71 -9.39 5.23
CA TYR A 115 6.19 -9.75 3.92
C TYR A 115 6.62 -8.49 3.17
N ARG A 116 7.93 -8.35 2.94
CA ARG A 116 8.48 -7.26 2.12
C ARG A 116 8.37 -7.63 0.65
N PHE A 117 7.71 -6.78 -0.13
CA PHE A 117 7.56 -7.02 -1.57
C PHE A 117 8.94 -7.10 -2.25
N PRO A 118 9.20 -8.14 -3.07
CA PRO A 118 10.45 -8.27 -3.83
C PRO A 118 10.61 -7.16 -4.88
N ILE A 119 9.51 -6.80 -5.55
CA ILE A 119 9.45 -5.74 -6.57
C ILE A 119 8.89 -4.48 -5.91
N ASN A 120 9.77 -3.50 -5.64
CA ASN A 120 9.50 -2.47 -4.64
C ASN A 120 10.02 -1.07 -4.98
N GLY A 121 10.07 -0.74 -6.26
CA GLY A 121 10.66 0.48 -6.76
C GLY A 121 12.13 0.30 -7.07
N ARG A 122 12.85 1.41 -7.23
CA ARG A 122 14.24 1.40 -7.72
C ARG A 122 15.17 2.23 -6.83
N PRO A 123 16.42 1.78 -6.59
CA PRO A 123 17.40 2.54 -5.83
C PRO A 123 17.75 3.87 -6.50
N SER A 124 17.76 3.91 -7.83
CA SER A 124 18.03 5.14 -8.58
C SER A 124 16.97 6.23 -8.40
N ALA A 125 15.77 5.89 -7.91
CA ALA A 125 14.71 6.83 -7.59
C ALA A 125 14.81 7.33 -6.14
N PHE A 126 15.99 7.82 -5.75
CA PHE A 126 16.29 8.25 -4.38
C PHE A 126 15.40 9.39 -3.88
N PHE A 127 14.85 10.20 -4.77
CA PHE A 127 13.91 11.28 -4.47
C PHE A 127 12.46 10.80 -4.25
N ARG A 128 12.16 9.51 -4.48
CA ARG A 128 10.83 8.92 -4.29
C ARG A 128 10.71 8.09 -3.00
N GLY A 129 11.81 7.51 -2.52
CA GLY A 129 11.89 6.87 -1.21
C GLY A 129 11.32 5.44 -1.10
N ASP A 130 10.35 5.04 -1.93
CA ASP A 130 9.64 3.75 -1.83
C ASP A 130 10.57 2.51 -1.74
N TRP A 131 11.64 2.47 -2.53
CA TRP A 131 12.63 1.39 -2.49
C TRP A 131 13.39 1.31 -1.16
N TYR A 132 13.69 2.47 -0.55
CA TYR A 132 14.47 2.57 0.67
C TYR A 132 13.67 2.26 1.93
N VAL A 133 12.36 2.50 1.88
CA VAL A 133 11.45 2.19 2.99
C VAL A 133 11.01 0.73 2.97
N GLY A 134 11.02 0.10 1.79
CA GLY A 134 10.69 -1.31 1.63
C GLY A 134 9.22 -1.59 1.90
N LYS A 135 8.33 -1.12 1.01
CA LYS A 135 6.87 -1.37 1.09
C LYS A 135 6.60 -2.86 1.31
N SER A 136 5.62 -3.15 2.14
CA SER A 136 5.38 -4.49 2.68
C SER A 136 3.89 -4.67 2.96
N VAL A 137 3.48 -5.91 3.22
CA VAL A 137 2.23 -6.23 3.92
C VAL A 137 2.53 -6.76 5.31
N ALA A 138 1.95 -6.12 6.31
CA ALA A 138 1.94 -6.53 7.70
C ALA A 138 0.70 -7.40 7.95
N VAL A 139 0.92 -8.68 8.22
CA VAL A 139 -0.10 -9.63 8.64
C VAL A 139 -0.16 -9.63 10.16
N THR A 140 -1.35 -9.40 10.72
CA THR A 140 -1.62 -9.53 12.15
C THR A 140 -2.75 -10.52 12.36
N LEU A 141 -2.47 -11.61 13.06
CA LEU A 141 -3.47 -12.60 13.43
C LEU A 141 -4.04 -12.25 14.81
N LEU A 142 -5.35 -12.12 14.89
CA LEU A 142 -6.06 -11.69 16.09
C LEU A 142 -6.84 -12.86 16.66
N ARG A 143 -6.82 -12.96 18.00
CA ARG A 143 -7.56 -13.97 18.73
C ARG A 143 -9.07 -13.82 18.45
N PRO A 144 -9.80 -14.92 18.21
CA PRO A 144 -11.24 -14.85 18.03
C PRO A 144 -11.93 -14.32 19.31
N SER A 145 -13.01 -13.57 19.12
CA SER A 145 -13.76 -12.98 20.24
C SER A 145 -14.61 -14.01 21.01
N SER A 146 -14.93 -15.14 20.39
CA SER A 146 -15.66 -16.27 20.98
C SER A 146 -15.06 -17.60 20.50
N ALA A 147 -15.31 -18.69 21.22
CA ALA A 147 -14.75 -20.01 20.88
C ALA A 147 -15.17 -20.49 19.47
N ASP A 148 -16.39 -20.14 19.04
CA ASP A 148 -16.96 -20.55 17.75
C ASP A 148 -16.78 -19.51 16.63
N GLY A 149 -16.21 -18.33 16.95
CA GLY A 149 -15.98 -17.27 15.98
C GLY A 149 -14.81 -17.55 15.05
N TYR A 150 -14.85 -16.99 13.83
CA TYR A 150 -13.67 -17.02 12.96
C TYR A 150 -12.53 -16.19 13.59
N PRO A 151 -11.29 -16.71 13.62
CA PRO A 151 -10.13 -15.87 13.90
C PRO A 151 -9.94 -14.86 12.77
N MET A 152 -9.28 -13.73 13.03
CA MET A 152 -9.10 -12.68 12.01
C MET A 152 -7.65 -12.53 11.57
N ALA A 153 -7.47 -12.30 10.27
CA ALA A 153 -6.18 -11.93 9.68
C ALA A 153 -6.28 -10.53 9.08
N ILE A 154 -5.55 -9.58 9.67
CA ILE A 154 -5.50 -8.19 9.20
C ILE A 154 -4.24 -8.01 8.37
N LEU A 155 -4.40 -7.75 7.08
CA LEU A 155 -3.33 -7.55 6.11
C LEU A 155 -3.21 -6.04 5.83
N ASN A 156 -2.47 -5.34 6.70
CA ASN A 156 -2.19 -3.91 6.55
C ASN A 156 -1.09 -3.70 5.49
N SER A 157 -1.36 -2.90 4.45
CA SER A 157 -0.38 -2.58 3.42
C SER A 157 -0.39 -1.09 3.06
N HIS A 158 0.76 -0.60 2.64
CA HIS A 158 0.89 0.65 1.90
C HIS A 158 1.62 0.29 0.61
N MET A 159 0.90 0.25 -0.51
CA MET A 159 1.48 -0.16 -1.80
C MET A 159 2.26 0.99 -2.45
N HIS A 160 3.03 0.68 -3.50
CA HIS A 160 3.92 1.63 -4.16
C HIS A 160 3.15 2.82 -4.77
N ALA A 161 3.55 4.05 -4.44
CA ALA A 161 2.82 5.24 -4.91
C ALA A 161 2.93 5.43 -6.44
N PRO A 162 1.87 5.89 -7.12
CA PRO A 162 1.95 6.35 -8.50
C PRO A 162 2.51 7.79 -8.55
N TYR A 163 3.68 7.97 -9.17
CA TYR A 163 4.28 9.32 -9.33
C TYR A 163 3.97 9.97 -10.69
N ALA A 164 3.19 9.29 -11.52
CA ALA A 164 2.64 9.76 -12.78
C ALA A 164 1.39 8.95 -13.11
N ALA A 165 0.49 9.52 -13.92
CA ALA A 165 -0.70 8.80 -14.40
C ALA A 165 -0.35 7.64 -15.34
N THR A 166 0.70 7.80 -16.16
CA THR A 166 1.13 6.83 -17.17
C THR A 166 2.65 6.71 -17.24
N GLY A 167 3.12 5.71 -17.98
CA GLY A 167 4.54 5.48 -18.22
C GLY A 167 5.31 4.84 -17.06
N ASP A 168 6.63 4.92 -17.13
CA ASP A 168 7.54 4.25 -16.19
C ASP A 168 7.41 4.76 -14.74
N ALA A 169 7.13 6.05 -14.59
CA ALA A 169 6.92 6.70 -13.29
C ALA A 169 5.56 6.36 -12.65
N ALA A 170 4.65 5.68 -13.36
CA ALA A 170 3.40 5.21 -12.77
C ALA A 170 3.61 3.99 -11.85
N TYR A 171 4.75 3.29 -11.96
CA TYR A 171 5.07 2.05 -11.21
C TYR A 171 3.97 0.98 -11.26
N TYR A 172 3.20 0.96 -12.35
CA TYR A 172 2.05 0.08 -12.50
C TYR A 172 2.42 -1.40 -12.34
N CYS A 173 3.51 -1.84 -13.00
CA CYS A 173 4.01 -3.21 -12.86
C CYS A 173 4.38 -3.56 -11.41
N HIS A 174 4.99 -2.64 -10.67
CA HIS A 174 5.35 -2.89 -9.27
C HIS A 174 4.10 -3.09 -8.43
N ARG A 175 3.12 -2.17 -8.50
CA ARG A 175 1.86 -2.33 -7.79
C ARG A 175 1.11 -3.60 -8.18
N SER A 176 1.12 -3.99 -9.46
CA SER A 176 0.51 -5.25 -9.90
C SER A 176 1.19 -6.47 -9.28
N CYS A 177 2.53 -6.49 -9.19
CA CYS A 177 3.26 -7.56 -8.50
C CYS A 177 2.96 -7.57 -6.99
N GLN A 178 2.88 -6.39 -6.36
CA GLN A 178 2.52 -6.28 -4.94
C GLN A 178 1.11 -6.78 -4.67
N ALA A 179 0.15 -6.46 -5.55
CA ALA A 179 -1.22 -6.95 -5.44
C ALA A 179 -1.32 -8.46 -5.65
N TRP A 180 -0.53 -9.02 -6.57
CA TRP A 180 -0.40 -10.46 -6.78
C TRP A 180 0.13 -11.19 -5.54
N ASP A 181 1.17 -10.66 -4.90
CA ASP A 181 1.68 -11.22 -3.66
C ASP A 181 0.65 -11.11 -2.52
N LEU A 182 -0.04 -9.98 -2.45
CA LEU A 182 -1.06 -9.72 -1.43
C LEU A 182 -2.28 -10.64 -1.59
N SER A 183 -2.71 -10.93 -2.83
CA SER A 183 -3.82 -11.85 -3.11
C SER A 183 -3.49 -13.29 -2.72
N LYS A 184 -2.27 -13.76 -2.99
CA LYS A 184 -1.78 -15.07 -2.54
C LYS A 184 -1.82 -15.20 -1.02
N LEU A 185 -1.32 -14.19 -0.29
CA LEU A 185 -1.36 -14.18 1.18
C LEU A 185 -2.79 -14.15 1.71
N ALA A 186 -3.66 -13.33 1.13
CA ALA A 186 -5.06 -13.27 1.53
C ALA A 186 -5.78 -14.60 1.32
N ASN A 187 -5.58 -15.25 0.17
CA ASN A 187 -6.13 -16.57 -0.13
C ASN A 187 -5.57 -17.65 0.79
N LEU A 188 -4.27 -17.60 1.13
CA LEU A 188 -3.65 -18.51 2.09
C LEU A 188 -4.35 -18.43 3.47
N TYR A 189 -4.54 -17.23 4.01
CA TYR A 189 -5.22 -17.05 5.30
C TYR A 189 -6.72 -17.37 5.23
N LYS A 190 -7.38 -17.09 4.10
CA LYS A 190 -8.76 -17.52 3.84
C LYS A 190 -8.88 -19.05 3.92
N LEU A 191 -8.01 -19.77 3.21
CA LEU A 191 -7.96 -21.23 3.23
C LEU A 191 -7.63 -21.79 4.62
N ALA A 192 -6.78 -21.10 5.38
CA ALA A 192 -6.46 -21.44 6.77
C ALA A 192 -7.60 -21.14 7.77
N GLY A 193 -8.77 -20.66 7.31
CA GLY A 193 -9.96 -20.48 8.15
C GLY A 193 -10.10 -19.10 8.81
N TYR A 194 -9.29 -18.11 8.44
CA TYR A 194 -9.38 -16.75 8.98
C TYR A 194 -10.42 -15.89 8.24
N ALA A 195 -11.16 -15.06 8.97
CA ALA A 195 -11.84 -13.91 8.39
C ALA A 195 -10.77 -12.86 8.01
N VAL A 196 -10.51 -12.70 6.72
CA VAL A 196 -9.40 -11.89 6.22
C VAL A 196 -9.90 -10.49 5.84
N VAL A 197 -9.11 -9.48 6.22
CA VAL A 197 -9.30 -8.09 5.81
C VAL A 197 -7.99 -7.58 5.21
N ILE A 198 -7.99 -7.25 3.93
CA ILE A 198 -6.92 -6.49 3.29
C ILE A 198 -7.23 -5.01 3.51
N VAL A 199 -6.32 -4.28 4.14
CA VAL A 199 -6.61 -2.92 4.61
C VAL A 199 -5.41 -2.00 4.42
N GLY A 200 -5.67 -0.73 4.13
CA GLY A 200 -4.62 0.29 4.02
C GLY A 200 -4.75 1.19 2.81
N ASP A 201 -3.71 1.98 2.58
CA ASP A 201 -3.52 2.73 1.34
C ASP A 201 -2.97 1.78 0.26
N LEU A 202 -3.88 1.28 -0.57
CA LEU A 202 -3.55 0.29 -1.59
C LEU A 202 -3.09 0.95 -2.89
N ASN A 203 -3.05 2.30 -2.96
CA ASN A 203 -2.59 3.08 -4.11
C ASN A 203 -3.16 2.59 -5.47
N SER A 204 -4.39 2.08 -5.46
CA SER A 204 -5.01 1.37 -6.58
C SER A 204 -6.47 1.77 -6.70
N LYS A 205 -6.86 2.30 -7.87
CA LYS A 205 -8.26 2.68 -8.15
C LYS A 205 -9.08 1.46 -8.60
N PRO A 206 -10.41 1.46 -8.41
CA PRO A 206 -11.27 0.38 -8.89
C PRO A 206 -11.09 0.14 -10.40
N GLY A 207 -11.18 -1.11 -10.82
CA GLY A 207 -11.00 -1.53 -12.22
C GLY A 207 -9.53 -1.64 -12.70
N THR A 208 -8.56 -1.09 -11.97
CA THR A 208 -7.13 -1.27 -12.32
C THR A 208 -6.67 -2.72 -12.08
N LEU A 209 -5.62 -3.18 -12.78
CA LEU A 209 -5.09 -4.54 -12.61
C LEU A 209 -4.71 -4.87 -11.16
N PRO A 210 -4.01 -4.00 -10.41
CA PRO A 210 -3.77 -4.24 -8.98
C PRO A 210 -5.08 -4.45 -8.20
N HIS A 211 -6.08 -3.59 -8.41
CA HIS A 211 -7.38 -3.74 -7.75
C HIS A 211 -8.11 -5.04 -8.13
N LYS A 212 -8.02 -5.47 -9.40
CA LYS A 212 -8.59 -6.75 -9.85
C LYS A 212 -7.93 -7.94 -9.15
N PHE A 213 -6.62 -7.93 -8.90
CA PHE A 213 -6.00 -8.96 -8.08
C PHE A 213 -6.50 -8.96 -6.63
N LEU A 214 -6.78 -7.79 -6.06
CA LEU A 214 -7.25 -7.73 -4.68
C LEU A 214 -8.72 -8.08 -4.50
N THR A 215 -9.51 -8.10 -5.58
CA THR A 215 -10.95 -8.38 -5.54
C THR A 215 -11.35 -9.65 -6.31
N LYS A 216 -10.95 -9.78 -7.58
CA LYS A 216 -11.34 -10.91 -8.47
C LYS A 216 -10.54 -12.18 -8.21
N GLU A 217 -9.24 -12.05 -7.91
CA GLU A 217 -8.39 -13.21 -7.58
C GLU A 217 -8.70 -13.77 -6.19
N THR A 218 -8.98 -12.88 -5.22
CA THR A 218 -9.32 -13.27 -3.84
C THR A 218 -10.80 -13.62 -3.65
N GLY A 219 -11.67 -13.08 -4.49
CA GLY A 219 -13.12 -13.03 -4.25
C GLY A 219 -13.52 -12.06 -3.13
N PHE A 220 -12.62 -11.14 -2.73
CA PHE A 220 -12.92 -10.14 -1.71
C PHE A 220 -13.65 -8.96 -2.31
N VAL A 221 -14.44 -8.29 -1.48
CA VAL A 221 -15.26 -7.13 -1.87
C VAL A 221 -14.83 -5.91 -1.09
N ASP A 222 -14.94 -4.73 -1.70
CA ASP A 222 -14.80 -3.46 -0.99
C ASP A 222 -15.94 -3.33 0.02
N SER A 223 -15.63 -3.15 1.30
CA SER A 223 -16.65 -2.97 2.35
C SER A 223 -17.55 -1.76 2.08
N TRP A 224 -17.05 -0.72 1.40
CA TRP A 224 -17.91 0.39 0.96
C TRP A 224 -18.95 -0.07 -0.05
N GLU A 225 -18.53 -0.82 -1.08
CA GLU A 225 -19.42 -1.28 -2.15
C GLU A 225 -20.34 -2.41 -1.68
N GLN A 226 -19.91 -3.24 -0.72
CA GLN A 226 -20.79 -4.23 -0.11
C GLN A 226 -21.99 -3.56 0.59
N LEU A 227 -21.78 -2.37 1.19
CA LEU A 227 -22.84 -1.63 1.89
C LEU A 227 -23.64 -0.71 0.97
N HIS A 228 -22.98 0.01 0.06
CA HIS A 228 -23.57 1.09 -0.74
C HIS A 228 -23.84 0.72 -2.20
N GLY A 229 -23.44 -0.48 -2.64
CA GLY A 229 -23.49 -0.91 -4.03
C GLY A 229 -22.27 -0.44 -4.84
N GLU A 230 -22.15 -0.98 -6.05
CA GLU A 230 -21.10 -0.63 -7.01
C GLU A 230 -21.15 0.87 -7.35
N GLN A 231 -19.97 1.49 -7.43
CA GLN A 231 -19.83 2.93 -7.54
C GLN A 231 -19.52 3.36 -8.99
N ASP A 232 -20.31 4.28 -9.55
CA ASP A 232 -19.97 4.95 -10.81
C ASP A 232 -18.96 6.08 -10.55
N LEU A 233 -17.68 5.80 -10.81
CA LEU A 233 -16.59 6.76 -10.62
C LEU A 233 -16.74 8.02 -11.49
N ALA A 234 -17.32 7.91 -12.69
CA ALA A 234 -17.52 9.05 -13.58
C ALA A 234 -18.66 9.95 -13.10
N HIS A 235 -19.67 9.37 -12.46
CA HIS A 235 -20.69 10.12 -11.75
C HIS A 235 -20.10 10.81 -10.51
N ILE A 236 -19.36 10.08 -9.67
CA ILE A 236 -18.74 10.63 -8.45
C ILE A 236 -17.84 11.81 -8.76
N ALA A 237 -17.00 11.73 -9.80
CA ALA A 237 -16.09 12.81 -10.19
C ALA A 237 -16.81 14.14 -10.50
N LYS A 238 -18.10 14.09 -10.87
CA LYS A 238 -18.94 15.26 -11.19
C LYS A 238 -19.77 15.76 -10.02
N LEU A 239 -19.79 15.03 -8.90
CA LEU A 239 -20.50 15.46 -7.70
C LEU A 239 -19.80 16.64 -7.03
N GLU A 240 -20.57 17.41 -6.28
CA GLU A 240 -20.02 18.43 -5.37
C GLU A 240 -18.97 17.80 -4.42
N PRO A 241 -17.87 18.50 -4.09
CA PRO A 241 -16.75 17.93 -3.32
C PRO A 241 -17.15 17.26 -2.00
N LEU A 242 -18.17 17.80 -1.33
CA LEU A 242 -18.72 17.21 -0.11
C LEU A 242 -19.41 15.86 -0.39
N ARG A 243 -20.18 15.79 -1.47
CA ARG A 243 -20.88 14.56 -1.90
C ARG A 243 -19.91 13.50 -2.41
N GLN A 244 -18.77 13.89 -2.98
CA GLN A 244 -17.70 12.94 -3.32
C GLN A 244 -17.23 12.17 -2.07
N ILE A 245 -17.17 12.82 -0.91
CA ILE A 245 -16.80 12.19 0.36
C ILE A 245 -17.96 11.36 0.91
N GLU A 246 -19.16 11.95 1.03
CA GLU A 246 -20.31 11.29 1.66
C GLU A 246 -20.83 10.09 0.86
N TYR A 247 -20.90 10.21 -0.45
CA TYR A 247 -21.46 9.19 -1.34
C TYR A 247 -20.37 8.34 -2.00
N GLY A 248 -19.31 8.99 -2.51
CA GLY A 248 -18.23 8.31 -3.21
C GLY A 248 -17.17 7.71 -2.30
N GLY A 249 -17.18 8.01 -0.99
CA GLY A 249 -16.18 7.55 -0.05
C GLY A 249 -14.76 7.97 -0.44
N THR A 250 -14.58 9.16 -1.03
CA THR A 250 -13.26 9.62 -1.48
C THR A 250 -12.35 9.92 -0.29
N THR A 251 -11.16 9.33 -0.30
CA THR A 251 -10.18 9.42 0.79
C THR A 251 -8.97 10.27 0.42
N CYS A 252 -8.69 10.45 -0.88
CA CYS A 252 -7.53 11.18 -1.36
C CYS A 252 -7.93 12.20 -2.45
N ASP A 253 -7.09 13.22 -2.62
CA ASP A 253 -7.20 14.27 -3.64
C ASP A 253 -8.50 15.10 -3.66
N SER A 254 -9.37 14.94 -2.64
CA SER A 254 -10.51 15.84 -2.46
C SER A 254 -10.04 17.25 -2.11
N ILE A 255 -10.59 18.25 -2.80
CA ILE A 255 -10.29 19.66 -2.53
C ILE A 255 -10.76 20.14 -1.14
N MET A 256 -11.60 19.34 -0.46
CA MET A 256 -12.00 19.59 0.93
C MET A 256 -10.85 19.37 1.92
N ASN A 257 -9.86 18.56 1.54
CA ASN A 257 -8.63 18.35 2.30
C ASN A 257 -7.69 19.56 2.09
N THR A 258 -7.24 20.19 3.18
CA THR A 258 -6.44 21.42 3.09
C THR A 258 -5.07 21.22 2.44
N TRP A 259 -4.56 19.98 2.40
CA TRP A 259 -3.30 19.64 1.71
C TRP A 259 -3.49 19.29 0.23
N ARG A 260 -4.73 19.27 -0.24
CA ARG A 260 -5.14 18.96 -1.61
C ARG A 260 -6.09 20.00 -2.21
N SER A 261 -6.21 21.18 -1.59
CA SER A 261 -7.09 22.26 -2.04
C SER A 261 -6.76 22.82 -3.43
N MET A 262 -5.56 22.53 -3.95
CA MET A 262 -5.11 22.92 -5.29
C MET A 262 -5.38 21.86 -6.38
N ARG A 263 -5.91 20.69 -6.02
CA ARG A 263 -6.28 19.64 -6.97
C ARG A 263 -7.56 20.03 -7.72
N GLN A 264 -7.83 19.37 -8.84
CA GLN A 264 -9.09 19.54 -9.52
C GLN A 264 -10.19 18.73 -8.82
N PRO A 265 -11.45 19.21 -8.78
CA PRO A 265 -12.52 18.50 -8.09
C PRO A 265 -12.73 17.05 -8.59
N ASP A 266 -12.50 16.79 -9.88
CA ASP A 266 -12.67 15.50 -10.53
C ASP A 266 -11.50 14.52 -10.28
N GLU A 267 -10.43 14.97 -9.61
CA GLU A 267 -9.29 14.11 -9.23
C GLU A 267 -9.53 13.32 -7.94
N ALA A 268 -10.54 13.68 -7.15
CA ALA A 268 -10.88 13.02 -5.89
C ALA A 268 -11.11 11.52 -6.10
N CYS A 269 -10.52 10.69 -5.24
CA CYS A 269 -10.61 9.24 -5.38
C CYS A 269 -10.53 8.50 -4.05
N ARG A 270 -10.91 7.22 -4.06
CA ARG A 270 -10.72 6.28 -2.95
C ARG A 270 -9.43 5.50 -3.21
N LEU A 271 -8.50 5.56 -2.28
CA LEU A 271 -7.24 4.78 -2.29
C LEU A 271 -7.06 3.95 -1.02
N ASP A 272 -7.78 4.32 0.05
CA ASP A 272 -7.77 3.64 1.34
C ASP A 272 -8.98 2.71 1.41
N TYR A 273 -8.72 1.42 1.63
CA TYR A 273 -9.75 0.38 1.57
C TYR A 273 -9.74 -0.52 2.80
N ALA A 274 -10.88 -1.17 3.03
CA ALA A 274 -10.94 -2.46 3.70
C ALA A 274 -11.66 -3.46 2.79
N LEU A 275 -10.89 -4.30 2.10
CA LEU A 275 -11.39 -5.39 1.26
C LEU A 275 -11.55 -6.63 2.13
N ILE A 276 -12.75 -7.20 2.13
CA ILE A 276 -13.13 -8.25 3.07
C ILE A 276 -13.55 -9.54 2.36
N ASP A 277 -13.38 -10.66 3.03
CA ASP A 277 -13.98 -11.94 2.62
C ASP A 277 -15.50 -11.92 2.86
N PRO A 278 -16.35 -11.80 1.81
CA PRO A 278 -17.80 -11.67 1.99
C PRO A 278 -18.45 -12.94 2.54
N SER A 279 -17.75 -14.09 2.49
CA SER A 279 -18.27 -15.35 3.04
C SER A 279 -18.23 -15.37 4.57
N ARG A 280 -17.37 -14.56 5.20
CA ARG A 280 -17.12 -14.54 6.65
C ARG A 280 -17.39 -13.20 7.30
N LEU A 281 -17.44 -12.12 6.51
CA LEU A 281 -17.61 -10.76 7.01
C LEU A 281 -18.74 -10.04 6.27
N GLU A 282 -19.51 -9.29 7.03
CA GLU A 282 -20.55 -8.38 6.55
C GLU A 282 -20.23 -6.96 7.03
N THR A 283 -20.37 -5.99 6.13
CA THR A 283 -20.18 -4.58 6.45
C THR A 283 -21.48 -4.00 6.98
N VAL A 284 -21.45 -3.56 8.22
CA VAL A 284 -22.60 -2.94 8.90
C VAL A 284 -22.60 -1.42 8.70
N GLN A 285 -21.41 -0.83 8.60
CA GLN A 285 -21.23 0.61 8.41
C GLN A 285 -19.94 0.87 7.65
N ALA A 286 -19.93 1.86 6.77
CA ALA A 286 -18.73 2.38 6.12
C ALA A 286 -18.84 3.92 6.05
N CYS A 287 -17.75 4.63 6.37
CA CYS A 287 -17.70 6.09 6.26
C CYS A 287 -16.27 6.62 6.17
N VAL A 288 -16.11 7.81 5.61
CA VAL A 288 -14.85 8.57 5.68
C VAL A 288 -14.79 9.32 7.01
N LYS A 289 -13.61 9.32 7.65
CA LYS A 289 -13.31 9.88 8.97
C LYS A 289 -12.08 10.80 8.89
N PHE A 290 -11.80 11.53 9.97
CA PHE A 290 -10.70 12.49 10.02
C PHE A 290 -10.82 13.61 8.97
N THR A 291 -12.06 14.03 8.67
CA THR A 291 -12.38 15.10 7.72
C THR A 291 -12.34 16.48 8.37
N GLU A 292 -12.41 16.52 9.69
CA GLU A 292 -12.26 17.71 10.51
C GLU A 292 -10.84 18.29 10.46
N ARG A 293 -10.70 19.52 10.98
CA ARG A 293 -9.45 20.28 10.90
C ARG A 293 -8.85 20.50 12.28
N ILE A 294 -7.54 20.40 12.36
CA ILE A 294 -6.76 20.86 13.50
C ILE A 294 -6.73 22.40 13.44
N PRO A 295 -7.13 23.11 14.51
CA PRO A 295 -7.08 24.57 14.55
C PRO A 295 -5.72 25.11 14.08
N GLU A 296 -5.73 26.14 13.24
CA GLU A 296 -4.54 26.83 12.70
C GLU A 296 -3.59 25.98 11.83
N ILE A 297 -3.85 24.67 11.67
CA ILE A 297 -3.00 23.75 10.91
C ILE A 297 -3.69 23.23 9.65
N GLY A 298 -4.95 22.79 9.75
CA GLY A 298 -5.69 22.17 8.65
C GLY A 298 -5.97 20.67 8.86
N SER A 299 -6.12 19.91 7.78
CA SER A 299 -6.45 18.49 7.79
C SER A 299 -5.39 17.64 8.50
N PHE A 300 -5.80 16.54 9.12
CA PHE A 300 -4.92 15.64 9.89
C PHE A 300 -3.86 14.96 9.04
N SER A 301 -4.19 14.65 7.79
CA SER A 301 -3.31 14.07 6.79
C SER A 301 -3.74 14.57 5.42
N ASP A 302 -2.94 14.33 4.39
CA ASP A 302 -3.34 14.57 3.01
C ASP A 302 -4.30 13.50 2.45
N HIS A 303 -4.52 12.44 3.23
CA HIS A 303 -5.65 11.54 3.11
C HIS A 303 -6.69 11.85 4.20
N PHE A 304 -7.94 11.50 3.94
CA PHE A 304 -8.94 11.24 4.98
C PHE A 304 -8.87 9.76 5.37
N ALA A 305 -9.21 9.45 6.62
CA ALA A 305 -9.23 8.08 7.09
C ALA A 305 -10.45 7.33 6.57
N TYR A 306 -10.33 6.02 6.36
CA TYR A 306 -11.45 5.16 6.02
C TYR A 306 -11.85 4.33 7.24
N ASN A 307 -13.15 4.29 7.56
CA ASN A 307 -13.70 3.49 8.65
C ASN A 307 -14.77 2.53 8.13
N CYS A 308 -14.75 1.30 8.64
CA CYS A 308 -15.87 0.38 8.52
C CYS A 308 -16.14 -0.39 9.82
N THR A 309 -17.38 -0.82 10.00
CA THR A 309 -17.79 -1.73 11.07
C THR A 309 -18.10 -3.07 10.41
N LEU A 310 -17.39 -4.12 10.83
CA LEU A 310 -17.51 -5.45 10.27
C LEU A 310 -18.13 -6.40 11.28
N ARG A 311 -19.12 -7.18 10.83
CA ARG A 311 -19.74 -8.26 11.57
C ARG A 311 -19.22 -9.59 11.07
N LEU A 312 -18.75 -10.43 12.00
CA LEU A 312 -18.42 -11.81 11.70
C LEU A 312 -19.70 -12.60 11.44
N ARG A 313 -19.76 -13.28 10.29
CA ARG A 313 -20.83 -14.22 9.97
C ARG A 313 -20.69 -15.47 10.86
N PRO A 314 -21.81 -16.12 11.23
CA PRO A 314 -21.77 -17.37 11.96
C PRO A 314 -20.92 -18.41 11.22
N ARG A 315 -20.06 -19.12 11.98
CA ARG A 315 -19.25 -20.19 11.42
C ARG A 315 -20.13 -21.39 11.13
N ASN A 316 -20.34 -21.69 9.85
CA ASN A 316 -21.10 -22.87 9.46
C ASN A 316 -20.15 -24.06 9.36
N VAL A 317 -20.09 -24.89 10.41
CA VAL A 317 -19.16 -26.04 10.52
C VAL A 317 -19.35 -27.05 9.39
N ASN A 318 -20.53 -27.08 8.76
CA ASN A 318 -20.87 -27.97 7.65
C ASN A 318 -20.67 -27.36 6.26
N SER A 319 -20.29 -26.08 6.15
CA SER A 319 -19.98 -25.48 4.84
C SER A 319 -18.54 -25.81 4.45
N HIS A 320 -18.32 -27.01 3.90
CA HIS A 320 -17.20 -27.19 2.99
C HIS A 320 -17.51 -26.35 1.75
N THR A 321 -17.09 -25.09 1.75
CA THR A 321 -17.19 -24.21 0.58
C THR A 321 -16.15 -24.64 -0.46
N HIS A 322 -16.40 -25.77 -1.11
CA HIS A 322 -16.07 -25.89 -2.51
C HIS A 322 -17.06 -24.99 -3.26
N GLU A 323 -16.83 -23.68 -3.23
CA GLU A 323 -17.48 -22.78 -4.17
C GLU A 323 -16.99 -23.21 -5.56
N GLU A 324 -17.83 -23.97 -6.26
CA GLU A 324 -17.59 -24.26 -7.67
C GLU A 324 -17.45 -22.95 -8.40
N THR A 325 -16.22 -22.63 -8.81
CA THR A 325 -15.96 -21.40 -9.54
C THR A 325 -16.69 -21.49 -10.88
N ASN A 326 -17.60 -20.56 -11.14
CA ASN A 326 -18.32 -20.49 -12.41
C ASN A 326 -17.34 -20.27 -13.57
N ARG A 327 -17.63 -20.87 -14.72
CA ARG A 327 -16.94 -20.66 -16.00
C ARG A 327 -16.66 -19.18 -16.27
N ALA A 328 -17.62 -18.28 -16.04
CA ALA A 328 -17.45 -16.84 -16.27
C ALA A 328 -16.30 -16.23 -15.43
N THR A 329 -16.21 -16.61 -14.15
CA THR A 329 -15.14 -16.14 -13.24
C THR A 329 -13.77 -16.69 -13.65
N ILE A 330 -13.71 -17.93 -14.14
CA ILE A 330 -12.46 -18.52 -14.64
C ILE A 330 -11.96 -17.75 -15.87
N VAL A 331 -12.87 -17.42 -16.80
CA VAL A 331 -12.54 -16.61 -17.99
C VAL A 331 -12.05 -15.22 -17.59
N GLU A 332 -12.73 -14.54 -16.66
CA GLU A 332 -12.30 -13.23 -16.15
C GLU A 332 -10.89 -13.29 -15.53
N ARG A 333 -10.57 -14.35 -14.76
CA ARG A 333 -9.21 -14.55 -14.21
C ARG A 333 -8.17 -14.80 -15.29
N LEU A 334 -8.48 -15.56 -16.33
CA LEU A 334 -7.58 -15.79 -17.46
C LEU A 334 -7.22 -14.47 -18.16
N GLU A 335 -8.19 -13.57 -18.36
CA GLU A 335 -7.95 -12.23 -18.92
C GLU A 335 -7.04 -11.39 -18.02
N ILE A 336 -7.27 -11.42 -16.70
CA ILE A 336 -6.42 -10.75 -15.71
C ILE A 336 -4.98 -11.26 -15.76
N TYR A 337 -4.78 -12.57 -15.90
CA TYR A 337 -3.44 -13.15 -16.02
C TYR A 337 -2.76 -12.74 -17.33
N GLU A 338 -3.50 -12.64 -18.43
CA GLU A 338 -2.96 -12.13 -19.69
C GLU A 338 -2.55 -10.65 -19.61
N ASP A 339 -3.38 -9.82 -18.96
CA ASP A 339 -3.04 -8.43 -18.65
C ASP A 339 -1.74 -8.35 -17.84
N MET A 340 -1.60 -9.20 -16.81
CA MET A 340 -0.40 -9.24 -15.98
C MET A 340 0.85 -9.67 -16.74
N LEU A 341 0.75 -10.70 -17.58
CA LEU A 341 1.87 -11.14 -18.42
C LEU A 341 2.31 -10.06 -19.41
N ARG A 342 1.36 -9.28 -19.96
CA ARG A 342 1.67 -8.10 -20.79
C ARG A 342 2.40 -7.02 -19.99
N VAL A 343 1.93 -6.69 -18.79
CA VAL A 343 2.54 -5.70 -17.90
C VAL A 343 3.97 -6.11 -17.50
N LEU A 344 4.17 -7.36 -17.09
CA LEU A 344 5.48 -7.93 -16.77
C LEU A 344 6.41 -7.90 -17.98
N GLY A 345 5.93 -8.33 -19.14
CA GLY A 345 6.71 -8.35 -20.38
C GLY A 345 7.20 -6.96 -20.80
N HIS A 346 6.33 -5.96 -20.72
CA HIS A 346 6.68 -4.57 -21.00
C HIS A 346 7.74 -4.04 -20.03
N TYR A 347 7.52 -4.20 -18.71
CA TYR A 347 8.44 -3.69 -17.70
C TYR A 347 9.79 -4.43 -17.71
N LYS A 348 9.80 -5.75 -17.97
CA LYS A 348 11.03 -6.54 -18.06
C LYS A 348 11.96 -6.05 -19.17
N LYS A 349 11.43 -5.54 -20.29
CA LYS A 349 12.25 -4.90 -21.34
C LYS A 349 12.93 -3.64 -20.79
N VAL A 350 12.18 -2.80 -20.08
CA VAL A 350 12.70 -1.58 -19.44
C VAL A 350 13.77 -1.92 -18.40
N ALA A 351 13.50 -2.90 -17.51
CA ALA A 351 14.43 -3.32 -16.47
C ALA A 351 15.76 -3.86 -17.06
N ASN A 352 15.68 -4.69 -18.11
CA ASN A 352 16.87 -5.19 -18.80
C ASN A 352 17.65 -4.07 -19.49
N TRP A 353 16.95 -3.14 -20.15
CA TRP A 353 17.60 -2.00 -20.79
C TRP A 353 18.31 -1.10 -19.75
N GLN A 354 17.65 -0.77 -18.64
CA GLN A 354 18.25 0.03 -17.55
C GLN A 354 19.46 -0.68 -16.93
N LYS A 355 19.36 -1.98 -16.66
CA LYS A 355 20.47 -2.80 -16.18
C LYS A 355 21.64 -2.75 -17.16
N MET A 356 21.40 -2.98 -18.44
CA MET A 356 22.44 -2.98 -19.48
C MET A 356 23.09 -1.61 -19.58
N TRP A 357 22.30 -0.54 -19.70
CA TRP A 357 22.81 0.83 -19.86
C TRP A 357 23.69 1.26 -18.68
N ARG A 358 23.27 0.98 -17.44
CA ARG A 358 24.07 1.26 -16.23
C ARG A 358 25.36 0.41 -16.19
N GLY A 359 25.29 -0.84 -16.62
CA GLY A 359 26.47 -1.70 -16.74
C GLY A 359 27.46 -1.19 -17.77
N THR A 360 26.97 -0.73 -18.93
CA THR A 360 27.79 -0.07 -19.96
C THR A 360 28.42 1.21 -19.42
N HIS A 361 27.67 2.04 -18.70
CA HIS A 361 28.19 3.26 -18.07
C HIS A 361 29.34 2.95 -17.08
N PHE A 362 29.23 1.89 -16.28
CA PHE A 362 30.33 1.43 -15.41
C PHE A 362 31.59 1.08 -16.21
N TRP A 363 31.49 0.26 -17.26
CA TRP A 363 32.65 -0.15 -18.06
C TRP A 363 33.27 1.02 -18.84
N LEU A 364 32.45 1.94 -19.36
CA LEU A 364 32.93 3.17 -19.98
C LEU A 364 33.63 4.07 -18.96
N SER A 365 33.16 4.12 -17.71
CA SER A 365 33.80 4.85 -16.62
C SER A 365 35.18 4.25 -16.30
N VAL A 366 35.29 2.92 -16.24
CA VAL A 366 36.59 2.23 -16.05
C VAL A 366 37.57 2.58 -17.18
N LEU A 367 37.13 2.53 -18.44
CA LEU A 367 37.96 2.92 -19.58
C LEU A 367 38.36 4.40 -19.50
N CYS A 368 37.43 5.28 -19.18
CA CYS A 368 37.68 6.71 -19.02
C CYS A 368 38.73 6.99 -17.94
N ILE A 369 38.65 6.29 -16.81
CA ILE A 369 39.63 6.38 -15.72
C ILE A 369 41.03 6.03 -16.26
N LEU A 370 41.19 4.91 -16.98
CA LEU A 370 42.49 4.50 -17.55
C LEU A 370 43.04 5.55 -18.51
N VAL A 371 42.21 6.09 -19.41
CA VAL A 371 42.61 7.12 -20.38
C VAL A 371 43.02 8.42 -19.67
N VAL A 372 42.27 8.85 -18.66
CA VAL A 372 42.59 10.08 -17.92
C VAL A 372 43.87 9.96 -17.11
N HIS A 373 44.15 8.79 -16.52
CA HIS A 373 45.43 8.57 -15.82
C HIS A 373 46.63 8.78 -16.76
N ILE A 374 46.53 8.32 -18.01
CA ILE A 374 47.54 8.60 -19.04
C ILE A 374 47.56 10.09 -19.38
N ALA A 375 46.40 10.71 -19.61
CA ALA A 375 46.30 12.12 -20.00
C ALA A 375 46.85 13.10 -18.95
N ILE A 376 46.73 12.79 -17.65
CA ILE A 376 47.28 13.60 -16.55
C ILE A 376 48.80 13.74 -16.71
N THR A 377 49.52 12.69 -17.14
CA THR A 377 50.98 12.74 -17.30
C THR A 377 51.41 13.77 -18.36
N PHE A 378 50.60 13.99 -19.40
CA PHE A 378 50.90 14.95 -20.46
C PHE A 378 50.40 16.36 -20.15
N THR A 379 49.21 16.47 -19.56
CA THR A 379 48.55 17.76 -19.32
C THR A 379 49.15 18.50 -18.11
N SER A 380 49.51 17.79 -17.05
CA SER A 380 50.15 18.38 -15.86
C SER A 380 51.51 19.00 -16.17
N ASN A 381 52.28 18.40 -17.08
CA ASN A 381 53.55 18.94 -17.56
C ASN A 381 53.40 20.26 -18.34
N ARG A 382 52.25 20.50 -18.98
CA ARG A 382 51.97 21.77 -19.68
C ARG A 382 51.31 22.80 -18.77
N ALA A 383 50.42 22.36 -17.89
CA ALA A 383 49.67 23.20 -16.99
C ALA A 383 49.42 22.45 -15.67
N GLY A 384 50.21 22.77 -14.63
CA GLY A 384 50.13 22.07 -13.34
C GLY A 384 48.73 22.06 -12.72
N TRP A 385 47.95 23.13 -12.90
CA TRP A 385 46.56 23.22 -12.41
C TRP A 385 45.61 22.19 -13.04
N SER A 386 45.93 21.66 -14.23
CA SER A 386 45.09 20.66 -14.92
C SER A 386 44.98 19.35 -14.12
N SER A 387 45.97 19.04 -13.28
CA SER A 387 45.92 17.89 -12.37
C SER A 387 44.74 17.97 -11.39
N VAL A 388 44.45 19.16 -10.88
CA VAL A 388 43.32 19.42 -9.96
C VAL A 388 41.99 19.19 -10.68
N PHE A 389 41.86 19.70 -11.91
CA PHE A 389 40.68 19.46 -12.74
C PHE A 389 40.44 17.97 -12.96
N TRP A 390 41.49 17.22 -13.37
CA TRP A 390 41.37 15.79 -13.60
C TRP A 390 41.04 15.00 -12.33
N ALA A 391 41.53 15.43 -11.16
CA ALA A 391 41.19 14.82 -9.88
C ALA A 391 39.68 14.94 -9.59
N PHE A 392 39.11 16.13 -9.76
CA PHE A 392 37.66 16.34 -9.60
C PHE A 392 36.85 15.54 -10.63
N PHE A 393 37.28 15.57 -11.90
CA PHE A 393 36.65 14.81 -12.97
C PHE A 393 36.64 13.31 -12.66
N LEU A 394 37.79 12.73 -12.28
CA LEU A 394 37.91 11.32 -11.90
C LEU A 394 37.04 10.98 -10.70
N THR A 395 36.95 11.87 -9.71
CA THR A 395 36.10 11.66 -8.53
C THR A 395 34.64 11.47 -8.94
N VAL A 396 34.13 12.32 -9.85
CA VAL A 396 32.77 12.21 -10.37
C VAL A 396 32.60 10.92 -11.17
N VAL A 397 33.51 10.61 -12.10
CA VAL A 397 33.44 9.40 -12.94
C VAL A 397 33.47 8.12 -12.10
N VAL A 398 34.34 8.06 -11.10
CA VAL A 398 34.43 6.92 -10.17
C VAL A 398 33.12 6.78 -9.38
N ALA A 399 32.61 7.88 -8.82
CA ALA A 399 31.39 7.85 -8.01
C ALA A 399 30.18 7.39 -8.83
N THR A 400 29.93 8.00 -9.99
CA THR A 400 28.76 7.67 -10.82
C THR A 400 28.90 6.29 -11.45
N GLY A 401 30.08 5.95 -11.97
CA GLY A 401 30.38 4.64 -12.54
C GLY A 401 30.19 3.51 -11.53
N LEU A 402 30.75 3.66 -10.32
CA LEU A 402 30.63 2.65 -9.27
C LEU A 402 29.17 2.46 -8.82
N ILE A 403 28.43 3.56 -8.60
CA ILE A 403 27.00 3.49 -8.23
C ILE A 403 26.20 2.75 -9.31
N ASP A 404 26.40 3.08 -10.58
CA ASP A 404 25.70 2.40 -11.68
C ASP A 404 26.13 0.94 -11.85
N GLY A 405 27.40 0.62 -11.61
CA GLY A 405 27.91 -0.74 -11.58
C GLY A 405 27.22 -1.58 -10.50
N LEU A 406 27.11 -1.04 -9.27
CA LEU A 406 26.41 -1.69 -8.17
C LEU A 406 24.90 -1.85 -8.46
N ILE A 407 24.25 -0.82 -9.00
CA ILE A 407 22.83 -0.89 -9.37
C ILE A 407 22.63 -1.92 -10.48
N SER A 408 23.47 -1.97 -11.51
CA SER A 408 23.35 -2.94 -12.60
C SER A 408 23.58 -4.38 -12.12
N PHE A 409 24.66 -4.60 -11.37
CA PHE A 409 25.09 -5.94 -10.96
C PHE A 409 24.24 -6.53 -9.83
N LEU A 410 23.94 -5.75 -8.80
CA LEU A 410 23.17 -6.23 -7.64
C LEU A 410 21.67 -6.08 -7.90
N PHE A 411 21.19 -4.83 -7.95
CA PHE A 411 19.77 -4.54 -8.05
C PHE A 411 19.16 -4.99 -9.39
N GLY A 412 19.80 -4.68 -10.51
CA GLY A 412 19.30 -5.01 -11.84
C GLY A 412 19.16 -6.52 -12.04
N ARG A 413 20.06 -7.33 -11.45
CA ARG A 413 19.93 -8.79 -11.47
C ARG A 413 18.82 -9.29 -10.56
N SER A 414 18.71 -8.77 -9.33
CA SER A 414 17.65 -9.19 -8.41
C SER A 414 16.26 -8.84 -8.94
N GLU A 415 16.10 -7.63 -9.51
CA GLU A 415 14.85 -7.15 -10.09
C GLU A 415 14.39 -8.05 -11.26
N VAL A 416 15.29 -8.35 -12.20
CA VAL A 416 14.96 -9.21 -13.36
C VAL A 416 14.59 -10.63 -12.93
N ARG A 417 15.23 -11.16 -11.88
CA ARG A 417 14.89 -12.49 -11.33
C ARG A 417 13.54 -12.47 -10.63
N ALA A 418 13.26 -11.45 -9.82
CA ALA A 418 11.96 -11.30 -9.16
C ALA A 418 10.82 -11.17 -10.18
N LEU A 419 11.05 -10.44 -11.28
CA LEU A 419 10.08 -10.36 -12.38
C LEU A 419 9.84 -11.71 -13.08
N GLU A 420 10.88 -12.53 -13.24
CA GLU A 420 10.70 -13.86 -13.82
C GLU A 420 9.95 -14.79 -12.88
N GLU A 421 10.22 -14.73 -11.57
CA GLU A 421 9.50 -15.50 -10.56
C GLU A 421 7.99 -15.21 -10.62
N VAL A 422 7.60 -13.94 -10.52
CA VAL A 422 6.18 -13.54 -10.61
C VAL A 422 5.56 -13.96 -11.95
N LYS A 423 6.31 -13.88 -13.04
CA LYS A 423 5.84 -14.35 -14.35
C LYS A 423 5.57 -15.85 -14.36
N LEU A 424 6.45 -16.67 -13.78
CA LEU A 424 6.27 -18.12 -13.70
C LEU A 424 5.06 -18.47 -12.83
N GLU A 425 4.92 -17.84 -11.67
CA GLU A 425 3.74 -18.02 -10.81
C GLU A 425 2.43 -17.70 -11.54
N VAL A 426 2.38 -16.61 -12.30
CA VAL A 426 1.19 -16.23 -13.09
C VAL A 426 0.93 -17.23 -14.23
N LEU A 427 1.97 -17.76 -14.86
CA LEU A 427 1.82 -18.81 -15.88
C LEU A 427 1.27 -20.10 -15.29
N ASP A 428 1.73 -20.49 -14.10
CA ASP A 428 1.25 -21.68 -13.39
C ASP A 428 -0.23 -21.52 -13.00
N ALA A 429 -0.60 -20.34 -12.47
CA ALA A 429 -1.99 -20.01 -12.17
C ALA A 429 -2.87 -19.99 -13.42
N LYS A 430 -2.36 -19.46 -14.54
CA LYS A 430 -3.05 -19.47 -15.84
C LYS A 430 -3.28 -20.89 -16.35
N LEU A 431 -2.26 -21.74 -16.30
CA LEU A 431 -2.37 -23.14 -16.70
C LEU A 431 -3.38 -23.90 -15.84
N HIS A 432 -3.37 -23.66 -14.53
CA HIS A 432 -4.35 -24.24 -13.63
C HIS A 432 -5.78 -23.80 -13.98
N ALA A 433 -6.00 -22.51 -14.25
CA ALA A 433 -7.30 -21.99 -14.66
C ALA A 433 -7.80 -22.60 -15.98
N TYR A 434 -6.93 -22.84 -16.97
CA TYR A 434 -7.32 -23.56 -18.20
C TYR A 434 -7.80 -24.98 -17.92
N ARG A 435 -7.11 -25.73 -17.06
CA ARG A 435 -7.54 -27.09 -16.69
C ARG A 435 -8.92 -27.08 -16.03
N LEU A 436 -9.17 -26.13 -15.13
CA LEU A 436 -10.50 -25.96 -14.53
C LEU A 436 -11.59 -25.63 -15.56
N LEU A 437 -11.23 -24.90 -16.61
CA LEU A 437 -12.15 -24.55 -17.70
C LEU A 437 -12.47 -25.75 -18.58
N GLU A 438 -11.48 -26.59 -18.90
CA GLU A 438 -11.63 -27.82 -19.68
C GLU A 438 -12.54 -28.83 -18.98
N HIS A 439 -12.44 -28.97 -17.66
CA HIS A 439 -13.33 -29.82 -16.87
C HIS A 439 -14.79 -29.32 -16.77
N LYS A 440 -15.08 -28.13 -17.31
CA LYS A 440 -16.42 -27.50 -17.32
C LYS A 440 -17.01 -27.36 -18.73
N ILE A 441 -16.38 -27.97 -19.74
CA ILE A 441 -16.93 -28.19 -21.09
C ILE A 441 -17.57 -29.58 -21.10
#